data_AF-A0A1Z8STF2-F1
#
_entry.id   AF-A0A1Z8STF2-F1
#
_cell.length_a   1.000
_cell.length_b   1.000
_cell.length_c   1.000
_cell.angle_alpha   90.00
_cell.angle_beta   90.00
_cell.angle_gamma   90.00
#
_symmetry.space_group_name_H-M   'P 1'
#
loop_
_entity.id
_entity.type
_entity.pdbx_description
1 polymer ?
#
loop_
_entity_poly.entity_id
_entity_poly.type
_entity_poly.pdbx_seq_one_letter_code
_entity_poly.pdbx_strand_id
1 'polypeptide(L)'
;MSLPASTSNTPADNLQNNTWIAFARSEKPAELSGEFHSLYSRLGFASRLDFHDAMNKAMLAPIQEVIEELSVESGSPSVSARELLAAFLIRRNDYYGVSAKETRMIHEALLPYLPGNSPFHGYAIFHQSNRLVQEGKAMEALELLDNFEKAIPAQSDEVISIWQKTLVVTARCMALTSLGLFREATDQLEAALREARGLSFTLTSIIEYHLAILFRDSGQQSQAISIWQHQARVKQLKENQCWENLVVNYLNACRCSIDLKDAKSAQFALEEAERYLPHIDSKYPRLRGYLYLRQGELATLKEDYLTGEERLTAAIDYFEKVLPPCPEGWLESRIALGHYALLQDNIPLAWAIIKKLIMEAEELGHMALRSQALLMQTWFFVTDQPPGQDTFEEVHDQVRMIHNPALLFHAFSNLLTYAIDHLGESEAQNILDQMESLRDRLTDESYDQLLDKHLPSHLREPELEN
;
A
#
# COMPACT_ATOMS: atom_id res chain seq x y z
N MET A 1 -11.15 -8.84 38.05
CA MET A 1 -12.41 -8.09 37.91
C MET A 1 -13.42 -9.00 37.26
N SER A 2 -14.56 -9.21 37.90
CA SER A 2 -15.63 -10.08 37.42
C SER A 2 -16.35 -9.40 36.24
N LEU A 3 -16.43 -10.11 35.10
CA LEU A 3 -17.17 -9.65 33.92
C LEU A 3 -18.67 -9.49 34.25
N PRO A 4 -19.34 -8.42 33.79
CA PRO A 4 -20.78 -8.26 33.97
C PRO A 4 -21.54 -9.29 33.12
N ALA A 5 -22.71 -9.69 33.63
CA ALA A 5 -23.55 -10.74 33.08
C ALA A 5 -23.99 -10.44 31.63
N SER A 6 -23.92 -11.49 30.81
CA SER A 6 -24.19 -11.52 29.38
C SER A 6 -25.56 -10.96 28.99
N THR A 7 -25.58 -10.06 28.02
CA THR A 7 -26.71 -9.88 27.10
C THR A 7 -27.03 -11.23 26.45
N SER A 8 -28.31 -11.57 26.34
CA SER A 8 -28.76 -12.86 25.82
C SER A 8 -28.42 -13.04 24.34
N ASN A 9 -27.26 -13.61 24.03
CA ASN A 9 -26.89 -13.98 22.66
C ASN A 9 -27.76 -15.17 22.21
N THR A 10 -28.56 -15.00 21.15
CA THR A 10 -29.29 -16.12 20.58
C THR A 10 -28.31 -17.10 19.90
N PRO A 11 -28.69 -18.38 19.69
CA PRO A 11 -27.85 -19.32 18.93
C PRO A 11 -27.51 -18.85 17.51
N ALA A 12 -28.38 -18.04 16.90
CA ALA A 12 -28.15 -17.44 15.58
C ALA A 12 -27.07 -16.35 15.63
N ASP A 13 -27.11 -15.46 16.63
CA ASP A 13 -26.09 -14.43 16.85
C ASP A 13 -24.72 -15.07 17.12
N ASN A 14 -24.70 -16.14 17.92
CA ASN A 14 -23.47 -16.88 18.18
C ASN A 14 -22.90 -17.56 16.92
N LEU A 15 -23.74 -18.04 15.99
CA LEU A 15 -23.25 -18.61 14.73
C LEU A 15 -22.67 -17.50 13.84
N GLN A 16 -23.37 -16.39 13.66
CA GLN A 16 -22.90 -15.24 12.91
C GLN A 16 -21.55 -14.72 13.43
N ASN A 17 -21.44 -14.53 14.75
CA ASN A 17 -20.22 -14.00 15.34
C ASN A 17 -19.03 -14.94 15.12
N ASN A 18 -19.21 -16.24 15.37
CA ASN A 18 -18.17 -17.24 15.13
C ASN A 18 -17.75 -17.30 13.66
N THR A 19 -18.70 -17.19 12.74
CA THR A 19 -18.42 -17.17 11.30
C THR A 19 -17.57 -15.96 10.90
N TRP A 20 -17.93 -14.77 11.38
CA TRP A 20 -17.17 -13.55 11.05
C TRP A 20 -15.82 -13.47 11.76
N ILE A 21 -15.70 -13.96 13.00
CA ILE A 21 -14.40 -14.09 13.67
C ILE A 21 -13.50 -15.06 12.91
N ALA A 22 -14.05 -16.17 12.42
CA ALA A 22 -13.30 -17.10 11.58
C ALA A 22 -12.84 -16.43 10.27
N PHE A 23 -13.74 -15.73 9.58
CA PHE A 23 -13.43 -14.99 8.36
C PHE A 23 -12.39 -13.89 8.56
N ALA A 24 -12.53 -13.10 9.63
CA ALA A 24 -11.57 -12.05 9.99
C ALA A 24 -10.16 -12.58 10.24
N ARG A 25 -10.05 -13.81 10.76
CA ARG A 25 -8.77 -14.50 11.00
C ARG A 25 -8.23 -15.20 9.78
N SER A 26 -9.10 -15.76 8.95
CA SER A 26 -8.74 -16.40 7.70
C SER A 26 -9.76 -16.11 6.61
N GLU A 27 -9.32 -15.37 5.60
CA GLU A 27 -10.13 -15.12 4.41
C GLU A 27 -9.96 -16.25 3.36
N LYS A 28 -9.43 -17.43 3.70
CA LYS A 28 -9.24 -18.53 2.73
C LYS A 28 -10.23 -19.67 2.98
N PRO A 29 -10.96 -20.18 1.96
CA PRO A 29 -11.92 -21.27 2.16
C PRO A 29 -11.29 -22.54 2.76
N ALA A 30 -10.07 -22.88 2.34
CA ALA A 30 -9.34 -24.05 2.81
C ALA A 30 -9.03 -23.98 4.32
N GLU A 31 -8.56 -22.83 4.80
CA GLU A 31 -8.22 -22.56 6.20
C GLU A 31 -9.48 -22.45 7.06
N LEU A 32 -10.53 -21.74 6.60
CA LEU A 32 -11.82 -21.63 7.28
C LEU A 32 -12.41 -23.00 7.64
N SER A 33 -12.42 -23.91 6.67
CA SER A 33 -12.94 -25.27 6.88
C SER A 33 -12.00 -26.22 7.64
N GLY A 34 -10.73 -25.87 7.78
CA GLY A 34 -9.70 -26.69 8.43
C GLY A 34 -9.50 -26.32 9.90
N GLU A 35 -9.27 -25.02 10.16
CA GLU A 35 -8.99 -24.49 11.49
C GLU A 35 -10.26 -24.33 12.34
N PHE A 36 -11.41 -24.06 11.71
CA PHE A 36 -12.71 -23.94 12.38
C PHE A 36 -13.53 -25.21 12.12
N HIS A 37 -13.13 -26.31 12.77
CA HIS A 37 -13.75 -27.62 12.60
C HIS A 37 -15.28 -27.53 12.76
N SER A 38 -16.03 -28.15 11.83
CA SER A 38 -17.50 -28.13 11.74
C SER A 38 -18.17 -26.80 11.35
N LEU A 39 -17.43 -25.73 11.02
CA LEU A 39 -18.06 -24.47 10.59
C LEU A 39 -18.95 -24.66 9.36
N TYR A 40 -18.47 -25.38 8.33
CA TYR A 40 -19.23 -25.61 7.10
C TYR A 40 -20.56 -26.35 7.36
N SER A 41 -20.57 -27.34 8.25
CA SER A 41 -21.80 -28.09 8.55
C SER A 41 -22.79 -27.25 9.35
N ARG A 42 -22.31 -26.40 10.27
CA ARG A 42 -23.14 -25.42 10.99
C ARG A 42 -23.74 -24.35 10.08
N LEU A 43 -23.03 -24.03 8.99
CA LEU A 43 -23.47 -23.08 7.98
C LEU A 43 -24.52 -23.65 7.02
N GLY A 44 -24.72 -24.98 7.03
CA GLY A 44 -25.71 -25.70 6.22
C GLY A 44 -25.15 -26.45 5.02
N PHE A 45 -23.83 -26.53 4.85
CA PHE A 45 -23.21 -27.28 3.75
C PHE A 45 -23.13 -28.77 4.06
N ALA A 46 -23.44 -29.62 3.07
CA ALA A 46 -23.46 -31.07 3.23
C ALA A 46 -22.05 -31.66 3.42
N SER A 47 -21.05 -31.07 2.78
CA SER A 47 -19.64 -31.47 2.92
C SER A 47 -18.68 -30.28 2.88
N ARG A 48 -17.42 -30.54 3.25
CA ARG A 48 -16.32 -29.57 3.10
C ARG A 48 -16.09 -29.19 1.64
N LEU A 49 -16.28 -30.14 0.72
CA LEU A 49 -16.12 -29.91 -0.71
C LEU A 49 -17.21 -28.95 -1.22
N ASP A 50 -18.47 -29.17 -0.84
CA ASP A 50 -19.58 -28.28 -1.23
C ASP A 50 -19.36 -26.84 -0.74
N PHE A 51 -18.83 -26.69 0.48
CA PHE A 51 -18.44 -25.38 1.01
C PHE A 51 -17.32 -24.73 0.17
N HIS A 52 -16.26 -25.48 -0.17
CA HIS A 52 -15.18 -24.97 -1.01
C HIS A 52 -15.66 -24.57 -2.39
N ASP A 53 -16.48 -25.41 -3.01
CA ASP A 53 -17.03 -25.14 -4.34
C ASP A 53 -17.90 -23.90 -4.34
N ALA A 54 -18.74 -23.71 -3.31
CA ALA A 54 -19.56 -22.52 -3.15
C ALA A 54 -18.71 -21.24 -2.96
N MET A 55 -17.69 -21.27 -2.07
CA MET A 55 -16.82 -20.10 -1.86
C MET A 55 -15.98 -19.78 -3.11
N ASN A 56 -15.48 -20.80 -3.81
CA ASN A 56 -14.75 -20.63 -5.07
C ASN A 56 -15.65 -20.08 -6.18
N LYS A 57 -16.90 -20.57 -6.27
CA LYS A 57 -17.89 -20.04 -7.20
C LYS A 57 -18.16 -18.56 -6.94
N ALA A 58 -18.33 -18.15 -5.68
CA ALA A 58 -18.50 -16.74 -5.32
C ALA A 58 -17.35 -15.84 -5.80
N MET A 59 -16.12 -16.35 -5.80
CA MET A 59 -14.95 -15.60 -6.28
C MET A 59 -14.82 -15.59 -7.82
N LEU A 60 -15.21 -16.67 -8.51
CA LEU A 60 -14.84 -16.90 -9.91
C LEU A 60 -16.00 -16.79 -10.91
N ALA A 61 -17.25 -16.95 -10.46
CA ALA A 61 -18.42 -16.94 -11.33
C ALA A 61 -18.90 -15.52 -11.70
N PRO A 62 -19.73 -15.38 -12.74
CA PRO A 62 -20.46 -14.14 -13.01
C PRO A 62 -21.29 -13.70 -11.79
N ILE A 63 -21.36 -12.39 -11.55
CA ILE A 63 -22.01 -11.81 -10.36
C ILE A 63 -23.48 -12.25 -10.26
N GLN A 64 -24.18 -12.28 -11.40
CA GLN A 64 -25.59 -12.66 -11.49
C GLN A 64 -25.82 -14.09 -11.00
N GLU A 65 -24.95 -15.04 -11.36
CA GLU A 65 -25.07 -16.43 -10.92
C GLU A 65 -24.93 -16.57 -9.40
N VAL A 66 -24.05 -15.77 -8.79
CA VAL A 66 -23.85 -15.77 -7.34
C VAL A 66 -25.05 -15.12 -6.62
N ILE A 67 -25.61 -14.05 -7.18
CA ILE A 67 -26.82 -13.40 -6.63
C ILE A 67 -28.03 -14.36 -6.70
N GLU A 68 -28.17 -15.11 -7.80
CA GLU A 68 -29.22 -16.12 -7.93
C GLU A 68 -29.12 -17.18 -6.82
N GLU A 69 -27.91 -17.63 -6.45
CA GLU A 69 -27.71 -18.56 -5.33
C GLU A 69 -28.09 -17.98 -3.97
N LEU A 70 -27.90 -16.67 -3.76
CA LEU A 70 -28.33 -15.99 -2.54
C LEU A 70 -29.86 -15.88 -2.42
N SER A 71 -30.58 -16.04 -3.54
CA SER A 71 -32.05 -15.91 -3.63
C SER A 71 -32.84 -17.20 -3.40
N VAL A 72 -32.18 -18.37 -3.35
CA VAL A 72 -32.87 -19.67 -3.22
C VAL A 72 -33.37 -19.89 -1.78
N GLU A 73 -34.69 -19.79 -1.56
CA GLU A 73 -35.36 -19.95 -0.25
C GLU A 73 -35.54 -21.41 0.22
N SER A 74 -35.46 -22.40 -0.67
CA SER A 74 -35.72 -23.81 -0.36
C SER A 74 -34.43 -24.61 -0.18
N GLY A 75 -34.08 -24.90 1.09
CA GLY A 75 -32.85 -25.62 1.46
C GLY A 75 -31.65 -24.71 1.76
N SER A 76 -31.92 -23.43 2.07
CA SER A 76 -30.93 -22.34 2.04
C SER A 76 -29.72 -22.51 2.97
N PRO A 77 -28.53 -22.05 2.54
CA PRO A 77 -27.45 -21.71 3.47
C PRO A 77 -27.96 -20.74 4.55
N SER A 78 -27.47 -20.90 5.78
CA SER A 78 -27.76 -19.98 6.89
C SER A 78 -27.52 -18.51 6.49
N VAL A 79 -28.11 -17.54 7.21
CA VAL A 79 -27.82 -16.11 6.98
C VAL A 79 -26.31 -15.84 6.97
N SER A 80 -25.57 -16.46 7.90
CA SER A 80 -24.12 -16.37 7.98
C SER A 80 -23.38 -16.98 6.77
N ALA A 81 -23.97 -17.97 6.11
CA ALA A 81 -23.41 -18.53 4.88
C ALA A 81 -23.65 -17.61 3.67
N ARG A 82 -24.81 -16.94 3.61
CA ARG A 82 -25.08 -15.87 2.61
C ARG A 82 -24.13 -14.69 2.79
N GLU A 83 -23.89 -14.29 4.04
CA GLU A 83 -22.89 -13.27 4.40
C GLU A 83 -21.48 -13.64 3.95
N LEU A 84 -21.04 -14.89 4.16
CA LEU A 84 -19.74 -15.36 3.66
C LEU A 84 -19.67 -15.37 2.13
N LEU A 85 -20.71 -15.86 1.44
CA LEU A 85 -20.76 -15.83 -0.02
C LEU A 85 -20.63 -14.39 -0.55
N ALA A 86 -21.34 -13.45 0.07
CA ALA A 86 -21.23 -12.03 -0.24
C ALA A 86 -19.82 -11.48 0.02
N ALA A 87 -19.19 -11.85 1.14
CA ALA A 87 -17.82 -11.43 1.46
C ALA A 87 -16.80 -11.95 0.44
N PHE A 88 -16.90 -13.21 0.02
CA PHE A 88 -16.04 -13.78 -1.04
C PHE A 88 -16.32 -13.16 -2.41
N LEU A 89 -17.58 -12.82 -2.71
CA LEU A 89 -17.93 -12.11 -3.94
C LEU A 89 -17.33 -10.70 -3.96
N ILE A 90 -17.36 -9.93 -2.87
CA ILE A 90 -16.70 -8.62 -2.83
C ILE A 90 -15.18 -8.76 -2.87
N ARG A 91 -14.62 -9.74 -2.17
CA ARG A 91 -13.16 -9.97 -2.14
C ARG A 91 -12.58 -10.29 -3.52
N ARG A 92 -13.40 -10.74 -4.47
CA ARG A 92 -13.00 -10.90 -5.89
C ARG A 92 -12.31 -9.66 -6.45
N ASN A 93 -12.62 -8.48 -5.91
CA ASN A 93 -12.03 -7.21 -6.30
C ASN A 93 -10.50 -7.29 -6.28
N ASP A 94 -9.91 -7.92 -5.26
CA ASP A 94 -8.47 -8.07 -5.09
C ASP A 94 -7.81 -8.84 -6.25
N TYR A 95 -8.58 -9.70 -6.94
CA TYR A 95 -8.08 -10.53 -8.04
C TYR A 95 -8.38 -9.95 -9.42
N TYR A 96 -9.53 -9.31 -9.60
CA TYR A 96 -10.02 -8.89 -10.92
C TYR A 96 -9.88 -7.40 -11.23
N GLY A 97 -9.42 -6.59 -10.27
CA GLY A 97 -9.23 -5.14 -10.50
C GLY A 97 -10.54 -4.39 -10.76
N VAL A 98 -11.61 -4.81 -10.09
CA VAL A 98 -12.95 -4.22 -10.18
C VAL A 98 -12.93 -2.77 -9.68
N SER A 99 -13.61 -1.86 -10.37
CA SER A 99 -13.68 -0.44 -10.01
C SER A 99 -14.44 -0.19 -8.70
N ALA A 100 -14.25 0.99 -8.11
CA ALA A 100 -15.02 1.43 -6.95
C ALA A 100 -16.53 1.47 -7.25
N LYS A 101 -16.90 1.91 -8.47
CA LYS A 101 -18.29 1.96 -8.94
C LYS A 101 -18.91 0.57 -9.01
N GLU A 102 -18.21 -0.39 -9.60
CA GLU A 102 -18.70 -1.78 -9.68
C GLU A 102 -18.79 -2.42 -8.29
N THR A 103 -17.82 -2.16 -7.42
CA THR A 103 -17.86 -2.62 -6.01
C THR A 103 -19.12 -2.12 -5.30
N ARG A 104 -19.43 -0.83 -5.46
CA ARG A 104 -20.65 -0.22 -4.94
C ARG A 104 -21.91 -0.88 -5.52
N MET A 105 -21.96 -1.12 -6.83
CA MET A 105 -23.09 -1.78 -7.47
C MET A 105 -23.31 -3.21 -6.94
N ILE A 106 -22.22 -3.96 -6.70
CA ILE A 106 -22.28 -5.29 -6.07
C ILE A 106 -22.84 -5.18 -4.66
N HIS A 107 -22.32 -4.25 -3.84
CA HIS A 107 -22.82 -4.03 -2.48
C HIS A 107 -24.31 -3.69 -2.47
N GLU A 108 -24.75 -2.74 -3.31
CA GLU A 108 -26.16 -2.33 -3.44
C GLU A 108 -27.06 -3.52 -3.86
N ALA A 109 -26.60 -4.36 -4.79
CA ALA A 109 -27.32 -5.55 -5.24
C ALA A 109 -27.46 -6.63 -4.14
N LEU A 110 -26.55 -6.66 -3.17
CA LEU A 110 -26.54 -7.64 -2.08
C LEU A 110 -27.38 -7.20 -0.86
N LEU A 111 -27.70 -5.91 -0.73
CA LEU A 111 -28.47 -5.37 0.41
C LEU A 111 -29.78 -6.12 0.70
N PRO A 112 -30.61 -6.51 -0.30
CA PRO A 112 -31.88 -7.21 -0.03
C PRO A 112 -31.72 -8.58 0.63
N TYR A 113 -30.53 -9.19 0.55
CA TYR A 113 -30.28 -10.57 0.98
C TYR A 113 -29.58 -10.68 2.32
N LEU A 114 -29.13 -9.55 2.89
CA LEU A 114 -28.28 -9.50 4.07
C LEU A 114 -28.91 -8.65 5.20
N PRO A 115 -28.68 -9.01 6.48
CA PRO A 115 -29.13 -8.19 7.61
C PRO A 115 -28.47 -6.82 7.61
N GLY A 116 -29.21 -5.76 7.99
CA GLY A 116 -28.65 -4.40 8.06
C GLY A 116 -27.52 -4.22 9.09
N ASN A 117 -27.42 -5.12 10.08
CA ASN A 117 -26.31 -5.16 11.06
C ASN A 117 -25.16 -6.08 10.65
N SER A 118 -25.19 -6.63 9.44
CA SER A 118 -24.19 -7.56 8.95
C SER A 118 -22.78 -6.94 8.96
N PRO A 119 -21.77 -7.65 9.51
CA PRO A 119 -20.38 -7.20 9.42
C PRO A 119 -19.87 -7.00 7.99
N PHE A 120 -20.53 -7.64 7.01
CA PHE A 120 -20.28 -7.49 5.57
C PHE A 120 -20.27 -6.03 5.11
N HIS A 121 -21.15 -5.18 5.66
CA HIS A 121 -21.23 -3.79 5.19
C HIS A 121 -19.94 -3.01 5.42
N GLY A 122 -19.29 -3.20 6.58
CA GLY A 122 -17.97 -2.61 6.83
C GLY A 122 -16.89 -3.15 5.89
N TYR A 123 -16.95 -4.44 5.59
CA TYR A 123 -16.03 -5.08 4.64
C TYR A 123 -16.21 -4.57 3.21
N ALA A 124 -17.46 -4.36 2.77
CA ALA A 124 -17.80 -3.78 1.48
C ALA A 124 -17.26 -2.34 1.35
N ILE A 125 -17.47 -1.52 2.37
CA ILE A 125 -17.01 -0.13 2.42
C ILE A 125 -15.48 -0.06 2.43
N PHE A 126 -14.80 -0.94 3.16
CA PHE A 126 -13.33 -1.06 3.12
C PHE A 126 -12.83 -1.28 1.69
N HIS A 127 -13.38 -2.28 1.00
CA HIS A 127 -12.98 -2.59 -0.38
C HIS A 127 -13.30 -1.46 -1.36
N GLN A 128 -14.47 -0.85 -1.26
CA GLN A 128 -14.84 0.30 -2.11
C GLN A 128 -13.91 1.49 -1.87
N SER A 129 -13.60 1.81 -0.61
CA SER A 129 -12.74 2.93 -0.23
C SER A 129 -11.31 2.73 -0.77
N ASN A 130 -10.77 1.52 -0.64
CA ASN A 130 -9.46 1.20 -1.20
C ASN A 130 -9.40 1.39 -2.72
N ARG A 131 -10.49 1.07 -3.43
CA ARG A 131 -10.59 1.32 -4.89
C ARG A 131 -10.69 2.79 -5.22
N LEU A 132 -11.46 3.57 -4.46
CA LEU A 132 -11.50 5.03 -4.64
C LEU A 132 -10.09 5.63 -4.48
N VAL A 133 -9.34 5.20 -3.47
CA VAL A 133 -7.95 5.65 -3.28
C VAL A 133 -7.08 5.28 -4.47
N GLN A 134 -7.16 4.04 -4.97
CA GLN A 134 -6.41 3.60 -6.17
C GLN A 134 -6.81 4.37 -7.43
N GLU A 135 -8.05 4.81 -7.55
CA GLU A 135 -8.58 5.64 -8.64
C GLU A 135 -8.25 7.14 -8.47
N GLY A 136 -7.47 7.53 -7.45
CA GLY A 136 -7.09 8.93 -7.19
C GLY A 136 -8.19 9.76 -6.50
N LYS A 137 -9.20 9.11 -5.93
CA LYS A 137 -10.37 9.72 -5.30
C LYS A 137 -10.34 9.61 -3.77
N ALA A 138 -9.20 9.94 -3.17
CA ALA A 138 -8.99 9.81 -1.73
C ALA A 138 -10.02 10.60 -0.89
N MET A 139 -10.43 11.80 -1.34
CA MET A 139 -11.47 12.59 -0.65
C MET A 139 -12.84 11.90 -0.66
N GLU A 140 -13.26 11.34 -1.80
CA GLU A 140 -14.51 10.57 -1.89
C GLU A 140 -14.48 9.34 -0.96
N ALA A 141 -13.31 8.72 -0.80
CA ALA A 141 -13.13 7.61 0.13
C ALA A 141 -13.32 8.05 1.60
N LEU A 142 -12.74 9.19 1.99
CA LEU A 142 -12.92 9.75 3.34
C LEU A 142 -14.39 10.10 3.62
N GLU A 143 -15.09 10.73 2.67
CA GLU A 143 -16.52 11.04 2.80
C GLU A 143 -17.36 9.76 2.96
N LEU A 144 -17.05 8.71 2.21
CA LEU A 144 -17.72 7.41 2.32
C LEU A 144 -17.52 6.80 3.71
N LEU A 145 -16.28 6.82 4.24
CA LEU A 145 -15.94 6.28 5.54
C LEU A 145 -16.61 7.07 6.68
N ASP A 146 -16.62 8.41 6.61
CA ASP A 146 -17.28 9.28 7.58
C ASP A 146 -18.80 9.04 7.63
N ASN A 147 -19.41 8.85 6.45
CA ASN A 147 -20.84 8.53 6.36
C ASN A 147 -21.14 7.14 6.91
N PHE A 148 -20.26 6.17 6.64
CA PHE A 148 -20.40 4.83 7.19
C PHE A 148 -20.28 4.84 8.71
N GLU A 149 -19.26 5.47 9.30
CA GLU A 149 -19.04 5.55 10.75
C GLU A 149 -20.22 6.12 11.52
N LYS A 150 -20.88 7.15 10.97
CA LYS A 150 -22.11 7.73 11.56
C LYS A 150 -23.31 6.76 11.53
N ALA A 151 -23.28 5.77 10.65
CA ALA A 151 -24.35 4.81 10.41
C ALA A 151 -24.02 3.38 10.87
N ILE A 152 -22.83 3.10 11.44
CA ILE A 152 -22.43 1.76 11.86
C ILE A 152 -23.40 1.25 12.94
N PRO A 153 -24.11 0.14 12.69
CA PRO A 153 -24.89 -0.53 13.72
C PRO A 153 -23.96 -1.02 14.82
N ALA A 154 -24.29 -0.73 16.08
CA ALA A 154 -23.52 -1.22 17.22
C ALA A 154 -23.44 -2.75 17.16
N GLN A 155 -22.21 -3.28 17.04
CA GLN A 155 -21.98 -4.72 17.09
C GLN A 155 -22.03 -5.19 18.54
N SER A 156 -22.73 -6.30 18.79
CA SER A 156 -22.81 -6.89 20.13
C SER A 156 -21.52 -7.61 20.55
N ASP A 157 -20.69 -8.01 19.59
CA ASP A 157 -19.43 -8.72 19.81
C ASP A 157 -18.23 -7.77 19.69
N GLU A 158 -17.44 -7.72 20.75
CA GLU A 158 -16.27 -6.83 20.85
C GLU A 158 -15.20 -7.17 19.81
N VAL A 159 -14.97 -8.45 19.49
CA VAL A 159 -13.95 -8.86 18.51
C VAL A 159 -14.32 -8.39 17.12
N ILE A 160 -15.60 -8.52 16.74
CA ILE A 160 -16.11 -8.05 15.45
C ILE A 160 -16.11 -6.52 15.39
N SER A 161 -16.47 -5.85 16.49
CA SER A 161 -16.39 -4.39 16.59
C SER A 161 -14.95 -3.90 16.34
N ILE A 162 -13.95 -4.52 16.98
CA ILE A 162 -12.54 -4.18 16.76
C ILE A 162 -12.14 -4.44 15.31
N TRP A 163 -12.54 -5.58 14.74
CA TRP A 163 -12.24 -5.90 13.34
C TRP A 163 -12.83 -4.87 12.36
N GLN A 164 -14.10 -4.49 12.51
CA GLN A 164 -14.74 -3.47 11.67
C GLN A 164 -14.10 -2.09 11.81
N LYS A 165 -13.77 -1.68 13.04
CA LYS A 165 -13.02 -0.44 13.28
C LYS A 165 -11.66 -0.48 12.59
N THR A 166 -10.97 -1.62 12.68
CA THR A 166 -9.66 -1.82 12.03
C THR A 166 -9.77 -1.72 10.51
N LEU A 167 -10.83 -2.27 9.89
CA LEU A 167 -11.10 -2.11 8.45
C LEU A 167 -11.24 -0.64 8.06
N VAL A 168 -12.09 0.11 8.78
CA VAL A 168 -12.35 1.53 8.51
C VAL A 168 -11.07 2.36 8.66
N VAL A 169 -10.34 2.17 9.76
CA VAL A 169 -9.07 2.87 10.00
C VAL A 169 -8.05 2.56 8.91
N THR A 170 -7.94 1.30 8.49
CA THR A 170 -6.99 0.92 7.43
C THR A 170 -7.30 1.64 6.12
N ALA A 171 -8.57 1.64 5.67
CA ALA A 171 -8.97 2.36 4.46
C ALA A 171 -8.80 3.88 4.59
N ARG A 172 -9.10 4.45 5.76
CA ARG A 172 -8.90 5.88 6.05
C ARG A 172 -7.42 6.26 5.92
N CYS A 173 -6.53 5.48 6.52
CA CYS A 173 -5.10 5.73 6.46
C CYS A 173 -4.54 5.63 5.03
N MET A 174 -5.06 4.75 4.18
CA MET A 174 -4.70 4.72 2.77
C MET A 174 -5.08 6.03 2.06
N ALA A 175 -6.28 6.55 2.32
CA ALA A 175 -6.71 7.83 1.76
C ALA A 175 -5.88 9.02 2.30
N LEU A 176 -5.63 9.07 3.61
CA LEU A 176 -4.76 10.07 4.25
C LEU A 176 -3.36 10.07 3.65
N THR A 177 -2.81 8.87 3.39
CA THR A 177 -1.50 8.71 2.73
C THR A 177 -1.51 9.31 1.33
N SER A 178 -2.54 9.05 0.52
CA SER A 178 -2.65 9.66 -0.81
C SER A 178 -2.80 11.18 -0.80
N LEU A 179 -3.30 11.76 0.30
CA LEU A 179 -3.36 13.21 0.54
C LEU A 179 -2.08 13.76 1.18
N GLY A 180 -1.11 12.89 1.49
CA GLY A 180 0.16 13.25 2.09
C GLY A 180 0.09 13.64 3.58
N LEU A 181 -0.88 13.09 4.30
CA LEU A 181 -1.05 13.23 5.76
C LEU A 181 -0.42 12.02 6.46
N PHE A 182 0.91 11.92 6.38
CA PHE A 182 1.64 10.70 6.78
C PHE A 182 1.67 10.50 8.29
N ARG A 183 1.81 11.58 9.08
CA ARG A 183 1.78 11.52 10.56
C ARG A 183 0.46 10.90 11.05
N GLU A 184 -0.66 11.49 10.63
CA GLU A 184 -1.99 11.03 11.02
C GLU A 184 -2.24 9.57 10.59
N ALA A 185 -1.85 9.21 9.36
CA ALA A 185 -2.00 7.84 8.87
C ALA A 185 -1.17 6.84 9.69
N THR A 186 0.08 7.19 10.04
CA THR A 186 0.97 6.35 10.85
C THR A 186 0.40 6.15 12.25
N ASP A 187 0.04 7.24 12.94
CA ASP A 187 -0.48 7.19 14.31
C ASP A 187 -1.74 6.30 14.42
N GLN A 188 -2.64 6.43 13.44
CA GLN A 188 -3.88 5.65 13.39
C GLN A 188 -3.64 4.17 13.07
N LEU A 189 -2.71 3.84 12.17
CA LEU A 189 -2.37 2.45 11.86
C LEU A 189 -1.68 1.76 13.05
N GLU A 190 -0.79 2.45 13.74
CA GLU A 190 -0.15 1.93 14.96
C GLU A 190 -1.17 1.72 16.10
N ALA A 191 -2.12 2.65 16.27
CA ALA A 191 -3.22 2.48 17.20
C ALA A 191 -4.09 1.26 16.85
N ALA A 192 -4.44 1.09 15.58
CA ALA A 192 -5.23 -0.05 15.11
C ALA A 192 -4.47 -1.39 15.32
N LEU A 193 -3.16 -1.42 15.07
CA LEU A 193 -2.34 -2.61 15.31
C LEU A 193 -2.28 -2.97 16.81
N ARG A 194 -2.16 -1.96 17.69
CA ARG A 194 -2.20 -2.16 19.15
C ARG A 194 -3.53 -2.71 19.61
N GLU A 195 -4.64 -2.23 19.07
CA GLU A 195 -6.00 -2.67 19.41
C GLU A 195 -6.30 -4.08 18.89
N ALA A 196 -5.83 -4.41 17.68
CA ALA A 196 -5.99 -5.74 17.07
C ALA A 196 -5.02 -6.81 17.64
N ARG A 197 -4.12 -6.43 18.56
CA ARG A 197 -3.05 -7.29 19.06
C ARG A 197 -3.61 -8.55 19.74
N GLY A 198 -3.17 -9.72 19.29
CA GLY A 198 -3.57 -11.01 19.85
C GLY A 198 -4.90 -11.56 19.32
N LEU A 199 -5.61 -10.83 18.46
CA LEU A 199 -6.85 -11.29 17.83
C LEU A 199 -6.63 -12.09 16.53
N SER A 200 -5.40 -12.03 16.01
CA SER A 200 -4.92 -12.77 14.83
C SER A 200 -5.73 -12.50 13.55
N PHE A 201 -6.18 -11.26 13.35
CA PHE A 201 -6.88 -10.89 12.11
C PHE A 201 -5.91 -10.95 10.91
N THR A 202 -6.38 -11.46 9.77
CA THR A 202 -5.62 -11.41 8.50
C THR A 202 -5.25 -9.96 8.15
N LEU A 203 -6.14 -9.02 8.46
CA LEU A 203 -5.96 -7.58 8.22
C LEU A 203 -4.74 -6.97 8.92
N THR A 204 -4.25 -7.54 10.04
CA THR A 204 -3.05 -6.98 10.70
C THR A 204 -1.83 -7.02 9.77
N SER A 205 -1.76 -8.02 8.88
CA SER A 205 -0.67 -8.09 7.90
C SER A 205 -0.77 -7.03 6.80
N ILE A 206 -1.99 -6.57 6.49
CA ILE A 206 -2.22 -5.46 5.57
C ILE A 206 -1.78 -4.14 6.24
N ILE A 207 -2.12 -3.96 7.52
CA ILE A 207 -1.67 -2.79 8.32
C ILE A 207 -0.15 -2.73 8.40
N GLU A 208 0.51 -3.84 8.77
CA GLU A 208 1.97 -3.93 8.83
C GLU A 208 2.59 -3.60 7.46
N TYR A 209 2.01 -4.11 6.37
CA TYR A 209 2.47 -3.81 5.02
C TYR A 209 2.36 -2.32 4.68
N HIS A 210 1.24 -1.67 5.00
CA HIS A 210 1.06 -0.23 4.75
C HIS A 210 1.92 0.65 5.66
N LEU A 211 2.13 0.27 6.92
CA LEU A 211 3.10 0.92 7.80
C LEU A 211 4.51 0.86 7.21
N ALA A 212 4.93 -0.29 6.69
CA ALA A 212 6.23 -0.42 6.05
C ALA A 212 6.36 0.44 4.78
N ILE A 213 5.29 0.58 3.99
CA ILE A 213 5.24 1.53 2.87
C ILE A 213 5.40 2.96 3.36
N LEU A 214 4.64 3.38 4.38
CA LEU A 214 4.74 4.72 4.96
C LEU A 214 6.15 5.00 5.48
N PHE A 215 6.77 4.05 6.19
CA PHE A 215 8.14 4.21 6.66
C PHE A 215 9.13 4.36 5.51
N ARG A 216 9.05 3.51 4.47
CA ARG A 216 9.88 3.66 3.26
C ARG A 216 9.68 5.05 2.65
N ASP A 217 8.44 5.44 2.43
CA ASP A 217 8.07 6.66 1.73
C ASP A 217 8.37 7.92 2.56
N SER A 218 8.54 7.78 3.87
CA SER A 218 8.94 8.84 4.81
C SER A 218 10.46 8.90 5.06
N GLY A 219 11.27 8.13 4.34
CA GLY A 219 12.73 8.09 4.54
C GLY A 219 13.21 7.27 5.74
N GLN A 220 12.35 6.42 6.32
CA GLN A 220 12.66 5.51 7.43
C GLN A 220 12.83 4.06 6.92
N GLN A 221 13.69 3.86 5.92
CA GLN A 221 13.84 2.57 5.22
C GLN A 221 14.22 1.41 6.16
N SER A 222 15.01 1.67 7.21
CA SER A 222 15.39 0.66 8.21
C SER A 222 14.18 0.10 8.97
N GLN A 223 13.23 0.96 9.31
CA GLN A 223 12.00 0.54 9.99
C GLN A 223 11.12 -0.31 9.05
N ALA A 224 10.99 0.09 7.78
CA ALA A 224 10.29 -0.68 6.76
C ALA A 224 10.88 -2.10 6.57
N ILE A 225 12.22 -2.21 6.49
CA ILE A 225 12.92 -3.51 6.42
C ILE A 225 12.60 -4.37 7.64
N SER A 226 12.61 -3.78 8.85
CA SER A 226 12.35 -4.51 10.10
C SER A 226 10.97 -5.19 10.12
N ILE A 227 9.98 -4.59 9.47
CA ILE A 227 8.64 -5.15 9.31
C ILE A 227 8.63 -6.26 8.26
N TRP A 228 9.08 -5.99 7.03
CA TRP A 228 9.02 -6.97 5.94
C TRP A 228 9.87 -8.22 6.20
N GLN A 229 10.99 -8.07 6.91
CA GLN A 229 11.91 -9.14 7.24
C GLN A 229 11.77 -9.66 8.68
N HIS A 230 10.68 -9.31 9.38
CA HIS A 230 10.45 -9.81 10.74
C HIS A 230 10.45 -11.35 10.78
N GLN A 231 11.36 -11.95 11.56
CA GLN A 231 11.67 -13.38 11.48
C GLN A 231 10.46 -14.29 11.70
N ALA A 232 9.62 -13.97 12.68
CA ALA A 232 8.43 -14.78 12.97
C ALA A 232 7.43 -14.75 11.80
N ARG A 233 7.31 -13.60 11.11
CA ARG A 233 6.41 -13.43 9.98
C ARG A 233 6.94 -14.16 8.75
N VAL A 234 8.23 -14.02 8.46
CA VAL A 234 8.89 -14.76 7.37
C VAL A 234 8.73 -16.27 7.58
N LYS A 235 8.92 -16.77 8.81
CA LYS A 235 8.69 -18.18 9.15
C LYS A 235 7.24 -18.60 8.88
N GLN A 236 6.27 -17.83 9.35
CA GLN A 236 4.84 -18.10 9.14
C GLN A 236 4.48 -18.14 7.65
N LEU A 237 4.96 -17.19 6.85
CA LEU A 237 4.69 -17.17 5.41
C LEU A 237 5.29 -18.38 4.70
N LYS A 238 6.47 -18.87 5.13
CA LYS A 238 7.10 -20.09 4.59
C LYS A 238 6.28 -21.33 4.95
N GLU A 239 5.84 -21.45 6.20
CA GLU A 239 5.01 -22.57 6.68
C GLU A 239 3.67 -22.63 5.94
N ASN A 240 3.06 -21.47 5.69
CA ASN A 240 1.79 -21.34 4.98
C ASN A 240 1.93 -21.24 3.45
N GLN A 241 3.14 -21.41 2.91
CA GLN A 241 3.44 -21.36 1.47
C GLN A 241 2.91 -20.09 0.78
N CYS A 242 2.88 -18.96 1.49
CA CYS A 242 2.45 -17.65 0.98
C CYS A 242 3.61 -16.98 0.23
N TRP A 243 4.07 -17.62 -0.85
CA TRP A 243 5.27 -17.25 -1.59
C TRP A 243 5.19 -15.86 -2.20
N GLU A 244 4.00 -15.43 -2.65
CA GLU A 244 3.77 -14.10 -3.21
C GLU A 244 4.11 -12.99 -2.22
N ASN A 245 3.65 -13.13 -0.98
CA ASN A 245 3.91 -12.14 0.07
C ASN A 245 5.39 -12.15 0.48
N LEU A 246 6.05 -13.32 0.47
CA LEU A 246 7.50 -13.40 0.72
C LEU A 246 8.28 -12.68 -0.37
N VAL A 247 7.99 -12.95 -1.64
CA VAL A 247 8.69 -12.31 -2.76
C VAL A 247 8.48 -10.80 -2.74
N VAL A 248 7.26 -10.32 -2.51
CA VAL A 248 6.96 -8.89 -2.38
C VAL A 248 7.75 -8.26 -1.22
N ASN A 249 7.75 -8.88 -0.04
CA ASN A 249 8.51 -8.39 1.11
C ASN A 249 10.01 -8.30 0.82
N TYR A 250 10.59 -9.31 0.16
CA TYR A 250 12.00 -9.31 -0.20
C TYR A 250 12.35 -8.27 -1.28
N LEU A 251 11.53 -8.10 -2.31
CA LEU A 251 11.74 -7.07 -3.33
C LEU A 251 11.65 -5.65 -2.76
N ASN A 252 10.71 -5.42 -1.82
CA ASN A 252 10.59 -4.14 -1.12
C ASN A 252 11.76 -3.89 -0.17
N ALA A 253 12.20 -4.91 0.60
CA ALA A 253 13.37 -4.80 1.47
C ALA A 253 14.66 -4.59 0.66
N CYS A 254 14.76 -5.19 -0.53
CA CYS A 254 15.85 -4.97 -1.47
C CYS A 254 15.91 -3.49 -1.87
N ARG A 255 14.77 -2.90 -2.27
CA ARG A 255 14.69 -1.48 -2.62
C ARG A 255 15.12 -0.56 -1.47
N CYS A 256 14.57 -0.77 -0.28
CA CYS A 256 14.98 -0.02 0.91
C CYS A 256 16.48 -0.13 1.20
N SER A 257 17.06 -1.33 1.03
CA SER A 257 18.50 -1.53 1.22
C SER A 257 19.32 -0.78 0.16
N ILE A 258 18.84 -0.71 -1.08
CA ILE A 258 19.45 0.09 -2.15
C ILE A 258 19.41 1.59 -1.82
N ASP A 259 18.26 2.08 -1.34
CA ASP A 259 18.09 3.49 -0.92
C ASP A 259 19.03 3.84 0.25
N LEU A 260 19.27 2.89 1.17
CA LEU A 260 20.26 3.00 2.26
C LEU A 260 21.72 2.79 1.83
N LYS A 261 21.97 2.51 0.55
CA LYS A 261 23.31 2.16 0.02
C LYS A 261 23.92 0.90 0.63
N ASP A 262 23.11 0.00 1.19
CA ASP A 262 23.54 -1.31 1.71
C ASP A 262 23.42 -2.38 0.62
N ALA A 263 24.45 -2.49 -0.21
CA ALA A 263 24.51 -3.46 -1.30
C ALA A 263 24.47 -4.92 -0.81
N LYS A 264 24.92 -5.21 0.42
CA LYS A 264 24.96 -6.57 0.97
C LYS A 264 23.56 -7.04 1.35
N SER A 265 22.81 -6.22 2.09
CA SER A 265 21.42 -6.53 2.45
C SER A 265 20.51 -6.54 1.23
N ALA A 266 20.75 -5.64 0.26
CA ALA A 266 20.04 -5.64 -1.02
C ALA A 266 20.26 -6.96 -1.80
N GLN A 267 21.51 -7.42 -1.89
CA GLN A 267 21.86 -8.69 -2.54
C GLN A 267 21.18 -9.88 -1.86
N PHE A 268 21.23 -9.96 -0.53
CA PHE A 268 20.57 -11.03 0.22
C PHE A 268 19.05 -11.07 -0.04
N ALA A 269 18.39 -9.92 0.04
CA ALA A 269 16.95 -9.84 -0.21
C ALA A 269 16.60 -10.24 -1.65
N LEU A 270 17.41 -9.84 -2.63
CA LEU A 270 17.23 -10.20 -4.03
C LEU A 270 17.36 -11.71 -4.28
N GLU A 271 18.36 -12.35 -3.67
CA GLU A 271 18.57 -13.80 -3.75
C GLU A 271 17.42 -14.59 -3.12
N GLU A 272 16.86 -14.12 -2.00
CA GLU A 272 15.67 -14.74 -1.40
C GLU A 272 14.44 -14.57 -2.30
N ALA A 273 14.22 -13.39 -2.89
CA ALA A 273 13.13 -13.18 -3.85
C ALA A 273 13.25 -14.13 -5.06
N GLU A 274 14.45 -14.24 -5.64
CA GLU A 274 14.73 -15.13 -6.77
C GLU A 274 14.50 -16.60 -6.42
N ARG A 275 14.84 -17.02 -5.20
CA ARG A 275 14.63 -18.40 -4.73
C ARG A 275 13.15 -18.79 -4.72
N TYR A 276 12.26 -17.88 -4.30
CA TYR A 276 10.83 -18.19 -4.13
C TYR A 276 9.97 -17.91 -5.37
N LEU A 277 10.43 -17.04 -6.27
CA LEU A 277 9.69 -16.64 -7.47
C LEU A 277 9.23 -17.81 -8.37
N PRO A 278 10.01 -18.90 -8.59
CA PRO A 278 9.57 -20.03 -9.42
C PRO A 278 8.28 -20.70 -8.95
N HIS A 279 7.91 -20.57 -7.67
CA HIS A 279 6.66 -21.14 -7.14
C HIS A 279 5.40 -20.38 -7.59
N ILE A 280 5.56 -19.15 -8.08
CA ILE A 280 4.44 -18.21 -8.29
C ILE A 280 4.48 -17.47 -9.62
N ASP A 281 5.54 -17.61 -10.41
CA ASP A 281 5.77 -16.83 -11.64
C ASP A 281 4.65 -16.96 -12.68
N SER A 282 3.99 -18.12 -12.74
CA SER A 282 2.83 -18.33 -13.63
C SER A 282 1.59 -17.54 -13.21
N LYS A 283 1.42 -17.27 -11.90
CA LYS A 283 0.27 -16.57 -11.33
C LYS A 283 0.53 -15.07 -11.16
N TYR A 284 1.76 -14.68 -10.84
CA TYR A 284 2.14 -13.29 -10.61
C TYR A 284 3.36 -12.90 -11.46
N PRO A 285 3.25 -12.94 -12.81
CA PRO A 285 4.38 -12.74 -13.72
C PRO A 285 5.04 -11.37 -13.56
N ARG A 286 4.30 -10.34 -13.12
CA ARG A 286 4.84 -8.99 -12.89
C ARG A 286 5.98 -8.97 -11.86
N LEU A 287 6.00 -9.90 -10.90
CA LEU A 287 7.07 -9.99 -9.89
C LEU A 287 8.43 -10.33 -10.53
N ARG A 288 8.44 -10.99 -11.70
CA ARG A 288 9.66 -11.19 -12.49
C ARG A 288 10.21 -9.88 -13.04
N GLY A 289 9.32 -8.99 -13.52
CA GLY A 289 9.71 -7.65 -13.96
C GLY A 289 10.34 -6.85 -12.82
N TYR A 290 9.75 -6.91 -11.62
CA TYR A 290 10.32 -6.26 -10.44
C TYR A 290 11.66 -6.88 -10.01
N LEU A 291 11.87 -8.19 -10.21
CA LEU A 291 13.18 -8.80 -10.00
C LEU A 291 14.23 -8.21 -10.95
N TYR A 292 13.92 -8.05 -12.24
CA TYR A 292 14.84 -7.41 -13.20
C TYR A 292 15.14 -5.97 -12.83
N LEU A 293 14.12 -5.21 -12.40
CA LEU A 293 14.29 -3.85 -11.89
C LEU A 293 15.28 -3.81 -10.72
N ARG A 294 15.07 -4.62 -9.68
CA ARG A 294 15.97 -4.65 -8.51
C ARG A 294 17.38 -5.13 -8.86
N GLN A 295 17.52 -6.05 -9.83
CA GLN A 295 18.84 -6.45 -10.36
C GLN A 295 19.57 -5.26 -10.99
N GLY A 296 18.88 -4.46 -11.81
CA GLY A 296 19.47 -3.28 -12.45
C GLY A 296 19.85 -2.16 -11.47
N GLU A 297 18.98 -1.89 -10.49
CA GLU A 297 19.26 -0.92 -9.42
C GLU A 297 20.44 -1.34 -8.55
N LEU A 298 20.53 -2.63 -8.18
CA LEU A 298 21.64 -3.14 -7.39
C LEU A 298 22.96 -3.13 -8.18
N ALA A 299 22.93 -3.44 -9.48
CA ALA A 299 24.10 -3.33 -10.35
C ALA A 299 24.57 -1.87 -10.45
N THR A 300 23.64 -0.92 -10.62
CA THR A 300 23.93 0.52 -10.62
C THR A 300 24.55 0.97 -9.31
N LEU A 301 24.03 0.52 -8.16
CA LEU A 301 24.61 0.81 -6.84
C LEU A 301 26.04 0.26 -6.68
N LYS A 302 26.35 -0.88 -7.32
CA LYS A 302 27.67 -1.51 -7.34
C LYS A 302 28.60 -0.93 -8.41
N GLU A 303 28.18 0.12 -9.11
CA GLU A 303 28.90 0.73 -10.24
C GLU A 303 29.14 -0.23 -11.42
N ASP A 304 28.37 -1.33 -11.51
CA ASP A 304 28.31 -2.19 -12.68
C ASP A 304 27.27 -1.64 -13.66
N TYR A 305 27.63 -0.53 -14.29
CA TYR A 305 26.73 0.27 -15.11
C TYR A 305 26.24 -0.44 -16.37
N LEU A 306 27.07 -1.32 -16.95
CA LEU A 306 26.67 -2.11 -18.12
C LEU A 306 25.53 -3.08 -17.75
N THR A 307 25.73 -3.87 -16.70
CA THR A 307 24.67 -4.77 -16.19
C THR A 307 23.45 -3.98 -15.71
N GLY A 308 23.67 -2.81 -15.09
CA GLY A 308 22.62 -1.90 -14.67
C GLY A 308 21.69 -1.52 -15.82
N GLU A 309 22.23 -0.93 -16.88
CA GLU A 309 21.45 -0.51 -18.06
C GLU A 309 20.74 -1.69 -18.74
N GLU A 310 21.45 -2.82 -18.94
CA GLU A 310 20.88 -4.02 -19.56
C GLU A 310 19.66 -4.54 -18.78
N ARG A 311 19.76 -4.61 -17.45
CA ARG A 311 18.69 -5.12 -16.59
C ARG A 311 17.51 -4.15 -16.47
N LEU A 312 17.77 -2.85 -16.37
CA LEU A 312 16.72 -1.84 -16.33
C LEU A 312 15.94 -1.79 -17.65
N THR A 313 16.64 -1.88 -18.79
CA THR A 313 15.99 -1.96 -20.11
C THR A 313 15.18 -3.24 -20.25
N ALA A 314 15.72 -4.38 -19.80
CA ALA A 314 14.98 -5.64 -19.78
C ALA A 314 13.72 -5.58 -18.90
N ALA A 315 13.76 -4.85 -17.78
CA ALA A 315 12.59 -4.65 -16.92
C ALA A 315 11.50 -3.83 -17.63
N ILE A 316 11.86 -2.72 -18.28
CA ILE A 316 10.94 -1.90 -19.10
C ILE A 316 10.27 -2.77 -20.16
N ASP A 317 11.08 -3.45 -20.97
CA ASP A 317 10.61 -4.35 -22.03
C ASP A 317 9.66 -5.43 -21.51
N TYR A 318 9.97 -5.99 -20.34
CA TYR A 318 9.14 -7.02 -19.71
C TYR A 318 7.79 -6.46 -19.28
N PHE A 319 7.76 -5.30 -18.62
CA PHE A 319 6.52 -4.69 -18.14
C PHE A 319 5.61 -4.19 -19.27
N GLU A 320 6.17 -3.79 -20.41
CA GLU A 320 5.41 -3.43 -21.61
C GLU A 320 4.77 -4.66 -22.28
N LYS A 321 5.44 -5.82 -22.22
CA LYS A 321 5.03 -7.05 -22.93
C LYS A 321 4.23 -8.03 -22.07
N VAL A 322 4.35 -7.98 -20.74
CA VAL A 322 3.60 -8.84 -19.82
C VAL A 322 2.10 -8.59 -19.96
N LEU A 323 1.26 -9.63 -19.82
CA LEU A 323 -0.19 -9.51 -19.96
C LEU A 323 -0.89 -9.66 -18.59
N PRO A 324 -1.69 -8.68 -18.13
CA PRO A 324 -1.85 -7.34 -18.72
C PRO A 324 -0.60 -6.47 -18.51
N PRO A 325 -0.34 -5.50 -19.42
CA PRO A 325 0.79 -4.58 -19.29
C PRO A 325 0.81 -3.89 -17.92
N CYS A 326 1.99 -3.53 -17.45
CA CYS A 326 2.18 -2.93 -16.13
C CYS A 326 2.82 -1.54 -16.25
N PRO A 327 1.99 -0.48 -16.44
CA PRO A 327 2.50 0.86 -16.60
C PRO A 327 3.36 1.36 -15.45
N GLU A 328 2.89 1.11 -14.24
CA GLU A 328 3.62 1.38 -13.00
C GLU A 328 5.05 0.80 -13.03
N GLY A 329 5.20 -0.47 -13.44
CA GLY A 329 6.50 -1.15 -13.45
C GLY A 329 7.49 -0.57 -14.46
N TRP A 330 7.06 -0.22 -15.68
CA TRP A 330 7.98 0.40 -16.64
C TRP A 330 8.30 1.84 -16.29
N LEU A 331 7.37 2.58 -15.71
CA LEU A 331 7.62 3.93 -15.22
C LEU A 331 8.63 3.90 -14.06
N GLU A 332 8.47 2.99 -13.09
CA GLU A 332 9.44 2.81 -12.01
C GLU A 332 10.83 2.40 -12.56
N SER A 333 10.86 1.55 -13.59
CA SER A 333 12.13 1.17 -14.24
C SER A 333 12.80 2.34 -14.97
N ARG A 334 12.02 3.28 -15.54
CA ARG A 334 12.56 4.50 -16.14
C ARG A 334 13.04 5.52 -15.10
N ILE A 335 12.43 5.56 -13.91
CA ILE A 335 12.97 6.32 -12.76
C ILE A 335 14.36 5.79 -12.41
N ALA A 336 14.50 4.47 -12.27
CA ALA A 336 15.80 3.85 -12.01
C ALA A 336 16.82 4.13 -13.13
N LEU A 337 16.39 4.14 -14.40
CA LEU A 337 17.24 4.50 -15.53
C LEU A 337 17.66 5.99 -15.52
N GLY A 338 16.78 6.88 -15.08
CA GLY A 338 17.13 8.29 -14.85
C GLY A 338 18.17 8.46 -13.74
N HIS A 339 18.04 7.73 -12.62
CA HIS A 339 19.06 7.72 -11.56
C HIS A 339 20.40 7.19 -12.07
N TYR A 340 20.37 6.11 -12.86
CA TYR A 340 21.55 5.59 -13.53
C TYR A 340 22.23 6.66 -14.39
N ALA A 341 21.47 7.39 -15.22
CA ALA A 341 22.01 8.43 -16.10
C ALA A 341 22.64 9.60 -15.31
N LEU A 342 22.02 9.98 -14.18
CA LEU A 342 22.57 10.98 -13.25
C LEU A 342 23.89 10.51 -12.63
N LEU A 343 23.98 9.25 -12.21
CA LEU A 343 25.22 8.68 -11.64
C LEU A 343 26.36 8.55 -12.67
N GLN A 344 26.01 8.42 -13.95
CA GLN A 344 26.97 8.44 -15.07
C GLN A 344 27.36 9.86 -15.51
N ASP A 345 26.86 10.89 -14.85
CA ASP A 345 27.03 12.30 -15.26
C ASP A 345 26.54 12.58 -16.70
N ASN A 346 25.58 11.78 -17.18
CA ASN A 346 24.96 11.98 -18.48
C ASN A 346 23.71 12.85 -18.34
N ILE A 347 23.94 14.12 -17.99
CA ILE A 347 22.90 15.13 -17.74
C ILE A 347 21.88 15.24 -18.89
N PRO A 348 22.28 15.29 -20.18
CA PRO A 348 21.31 15.37 -21.28
C PRO A 348 20.37 14.16 -21.36
N LEU A 349 20.89 12.94 -21.13
CA LEU A 349 20.09 11.72 -21.12
C LEU A 349 19.13 11.71 -19.92
N ALA A 350 19.64 12.03 -18.72
CA ALA A 350 18.83 12.13 -17.51
C ALA A 350 17.66 13.12 -17.71
N TRP A 351 17.93 14.30 -18.26
CA TRP A 351 16.93 15.32 -18.53
C TRP A 351 15.84 14.83 -19.49
N ALA A 352 16.24 14.19 -20.60
CA ALA A 352 15.31 13.64 -21.58
C ALA A 352 14.41 12.56 -20.98
N ILE A 353 14.97 11.67 -20.15
CA ILE A 353 14.22 10.60 -19.46
C ILE A 353 13.22 11.23 -18.48
N ILE A 354 13.68 12.11 -17.58
CA ILE A 354 12.85 12.69 -16.51
C ILE A 354 11.68 13.50 -17.10
N LYS A 355 11.95 14.35 -18.10
CA LYS A 355 10.89 15.15 -18.74
C LYS A 355 9.81 14.28 -19.36
N LYS A 356 10.20 13.22 -20.08
CA LYS A 356 9.24 12.27 -20.65
C LYS A 356 8.46 11.53 -19.56
N LEU A 357 9.13 11.18 -18.47
CA LEU A 357 8.54 10.44 -17.36
C LEU A 357 7.47 11.24 -16.62
N ILE A 358 7.70 12.54 -16.37
CA ILE A 358 6.72 13.43 -15.75
C ILE A 358 5.43 13.45 -16.57
N MET A 359 5.55 13.70 -17.89
CA MET A 359 4.39 13.75 -18.81
C MET A 359 3.64 12.42 -18.86
N GLU A 360 4.35 11.32 -19.06
CA GLU A 360 3.73 10.00 -19.21
C GLU A 360 3.09 9.50 -17.92
N ALA A 361 3.74 9.72 -16.76
CA ALA A 361 3.15 9.38 -15.47
C ALA A 361 1.87 10.18 -15.19
N GLU A 362 1.82 11.44 -15.62
CA GLU A 362 0.62 12.27 -15.53
C GLU A 362 -0.51 11.77 -16.44
N GLU A 363 -0.21 11.51 -17.71
CA GLU A 363 -1.18 10.98 -18.69
C GLU A 363 -1.79 9.64 -18.25
N LEU A 364 -0.99 8.80 -17.59
CA LEU A 364 -1.41 7.49 -17.10
C LEU A 364 -1.98 7.51 -15.68
N GLY A 365 -1.99 8.65 -14.99
CA GLY A 365 -2.55 8.77 -13.63
C GLY A 365 -1.63 8.28 -12.50
N HIS A 366 -0.35 8.01 -12.76
CA HIS A 366 0.62 7.53 -11.77
C HIS A 366 1.26 8.68 -10.98
N MET A 367 0.46 9.35 -10.14
CA MET A 367 0.87 10.56 -9.41
C MET A 367 2.07 10.36 -8.47
N ALA A 368 2.21 9.17 -7.87
CA ALA A 368 3.35 8.84 -7.01
C ALA A 368 4.67 8.79 -7.82
N LEU A 369 4.65 8.19 -9.01
CA LEU A 369 5.82 8.11 -9.89
C LEU A 369 6.14 9.47 -10.51
N ARG A 370 5.11 10.26 -10.86
CA ARG A 370 5.30 11.68 -11.25
C ARG A 370 6.01 12.46 -10.14
N SER A 371 5.61 12.27 -8.88
CA SER A 371 6.22 12.95 -7.74
C SER A 371 7.70 12.62 -7.57
N GLN A 372 8.08 11.34 -7.75
CA GLN A 372 9.48 10.93 -7.76
C GLN A 372 10.26 11.56 -8.93
N ALA A 373 9.63 11.66 -10.11
CA ALA A 373 10.22 12.31 -11.28
C ALA A 373 10.48 13.81 -11.06
N LEU A 374 9.53 14.51 -10.45
CA LEU A 374 9.66 15.92 -10.07
C LEU A 374 10.80 16.13 -9.06
N LEU A 375 10.94 15.22 -8.07
CA LEU A 375 12.11 15.23 -7.20
C LEU A 375 13.41 15.09 -8.01
N MET A 376 13.50 14.14 -8.94
CA MET A 376 14.70 13.96 -9.75
C MET A 376 15.01 15.19 -10.62
N GLN A 377 13.99 15.90 -11.09
CA GLN A 377 14.17 17.16 -11.82
C GLN A 377 14.86 18.23 -10.96
N THR A 378 14.62 18.24 -9.65
CA THR A 378 15.32 19.18 -8.76
C THR A 378 16.83 18.91 -8.64
N TRP A 379 17.29 17.70 -8.98
CA TRP A 379 18.71 17.35 -8.88
C TRP A 379 19.57 18.13 -9.88
N PHE A 380 18.99 18.65 -10.97
CA PHE A 380 19.71 19.51 -11.91
C PHE A 380 20.17 20.82 -11.28
N PHE A 381 19.48 21.31 -10.25
CA PHE A 381 19.81 22.56 -9.56
C PHE A 381 20.99 22.43 -8.57
N VAL A 382 21.43 21.21 -8.28
CA VAL A 382 22.62 20.95 -7.44
C VAL A 382 23.81 20.42 -8.25
N THR A 383 23.76 20.57 -9.59
CA THR A 383 24.88 20.25 -10.48
C THR A 383 25.83 21.43 -10.66
N ASP A 384 27.00 21.18 -11.25
CA ASP A 384 27.99 22.23 -11.55
C ASP A 384 27.49 23.31 -12.52
N GLN A 385 26.48 23.00 -13.34
CA GLN A 385 25.87 23.91 -14.31
C GLN A 385 24.35 23.90 -14.15
N PRO A 386 23.83 24.51 -13.08
CA PRO A 386 22.41 24.45 -12.80
C PRO A 386 21.60 25.27 -13.81
N PRO A 387 20.30 24.95 -13.99
CA PRO A 387 19.40 25.75 -14.81
C PRO A 387 19.30 27.22 -14.35
N GLY A 388 18.79 28.09 -15.20
CA GLY A 388 18.57 29.51 -14.88
C GLY A 388 17.35 29.75 -13.99
N GLN A 389 17.22 30.99 -13.51
CA GLN A 389 16.14 31.43 -12.62
C GLN A 389 14.73 31.15 -13.19
N ASP A 390 14.48 31.38 -14.47
CA ASP A 390 13.16 31.11 -15.07
C ASP A 390 12.76 29.62 -14.93
N THR A 391 13.72 28.71 -15.08
CA THR A 391 13.48 27.26 -14.87
C THR A 391 13.29 26.94 -13.40
N PHE A 392 14.00 27.63 -12.51
CA PHE A 392 13.81 27.48 -11.07
C PHE A 392 12.37 27.79 -10.65
N GLU A 393 11.84 28.93 -11.08
CA GLU A 393 10.47 29.36 -10.75
C GLU A 393 9.42 28.35 -11.25
N GLU A 394 9.59 27.86 -12.49
CA GLU A 394 8.72 26.82 -13.06
C GLU A 394 8.76 25.51 -12.24
N VAL A 395 9.96 25.04 -11.90
CA VAL A 395 10.13 23.78 -11.16
C VAL A 395 9.65 23.93 -9.72
N HIS A 396 9.89 25.08 -9.07
CA HIS A 396 9.42 25.36 -7.71
C HIS A 396 7.89 25.31 -7.61
N ASP A 397 7.19 25.83 -8.61
CA ASP A 397 5.73 25.70 -8.68
C ASP A 397 5.28 24.26 -8.94
N GLN A 398 5.98 23.52 -9.81
CA GLN A 398 5.64 22.13 -10.14
C GLN A 398 5.84 21.17 -8.96
N VAL A 399 6.90 21.33 -8.15
CA VAL A 399 7.15 20.42 -7.01
C VAL A 399 6.05 20.49 -5.94
N ARG A 400 5.24 21.55 -5.91
CA ARG A 400 4.05 21.62 -5.03
C ARG A 400 3.01 20.54 -5.35
N MET A 401 3.08 19.90 -6.52
CA MET A 401 2.25 18.76 -6.89
C MET A 401 2.70 17.43 -6.26
N ILE A 402 3.84 17.43 -5.55
CA ILE A 402 4.34 16.28 -4.78
C ILE A 402 3.50 16.13 -3.51
N HIS A 403 2.78 15.01 -3.39
CA HIS A 403 1.92 14.76 -2.23
C HIS A 403 2.70 14.15 -1.06
N ASN A 404 3.75 13.37 -1.34
CA ASN A 404 4.60 12.78 -0.29
C ASN A 404 5.44 13.88 0.37
N PRO A 405 5.25 14.17 1.67
CA PRO A 405 5.95 15.26 2.34
C PRO A 405 7.47 15.03 2.46
N ALA A 406 7.95 13.79 2.57
CA ALA A 406 9.39 13.53 2.59
C ALA A 406 10.04 13.76 1.22
N LEU A 407 9.40 13.33 0.13
CA LEU A 407 9.87 13.65 -1.24
C LEU A 407 9.86 15.16 -1.51
N LEU A 408 8.84 15.86 -1.03
CA LEU A 408 8.75 17.31 -1.16
C LEU A 408 9.85 18.01 -0.36
N PHE A 409 10.14 17.53 0.85
CA PHE A 409 11.25 18.03 1.66
C PHE A 409 12.59 17.87 0.93
N HIS A 410 12.83 16.71 0.32
CA HIS A 410 14.02 16.49 -0.50
C HIS A 410 14.10 17.43 -1.71
N ALA A 411 12.97 17.67 -2.38
CA ALA A 411 12.91 18.58 -3.52
C ALA A 411 13.23 20.02 -3.09
N PHE A 412 12.63 20.49 -1.99
CA PHE A 412 12.94 21.79 -1.41
C PHE A 412 14.39 21.91 -0.96
N SER A 413 15.00 20.86 -0.40
CA SER A 413 16.42 20.88 -0.06
C SER A 413 17.32 21.15 -1.28
N ASN A 414 17.04 20.54 -2.43
CA ASN A 414 17.83 20.79 -3.65
C ASN A 414 17.62 22.22 -4.17
N LEU A 415 16.38 22.71 -4.14
CA LEU A 415 16.06 24.08 -4.54
C LEU A 415 16.64 25.13 -3.56
N LEU A 416 16.71 24.82 -2.27
CA LEU A 416 17.31 25.67 -1.25
C LEU A 416 18.80 25.89 -1.52
N THR A 417 19.54 24.82 -1.84
CA THR A 417 20.97 24.92 -2.22
C THR A 417 21.15 25.92 -3.36
N TYR A 418 20.33 25.81 -4.41
CA TYR A 418 20.37 26.75 -5.53
C TYR A 418 20.00 28.18 -5.12
N ALA A 419 18.97 28.36 -4.30
CA ALA A 419 18.54 29.68 -3.85
C ALA A 419 19.62 30.40 -3.04
N ILE A 420 20.32 29.68 -2.15
CA ILE A 420 21.44 30.20 -1.37
C ILE A 420 22.58 30.66 -2.31
N ASP A 421 22.91 29.84 -3.29
CA ASP A 421 24.07 30.08 -4.16
C ASP A 421 23.80 31.14 -5.25
N HIS A 422 22.54 31.34 -5.65
CA HIS A 422 22.20 32.08 -6.87
C HIS A 422 21.11 33.16 -6.74
N LEU A 423 20.17 33.05 -5.79
CA LEU A 423 18.97 33.91 -5.75
C LEU A 423 18.94 34.87 -4.54
N GLY A 424 19.64 34.52 -3.45
CA GLY A 424 19.81 35.35 -2.26
C GLY A 424 18.89 34.97 -1.09
N GLU A 425 19.06 35.68 0.03
CA GLU A 425 18.50 35.33 1.34
C GLU A 425 16.96 35.24 1.36
N SER A 426 16.27 36.15 0.65
CA SER A 426 14.80 36.17 0.67
C SER A 426 14.19 34.91 0.07
N GLU A 427 14.77 34.37 -1.01
CA GLU A 427 14.25 33.16 -1.65
C GLU A 427 14.63 31.91 -0.86
N ALA A 428 15.85 31.88 -0.31
CA ALA A 428 16.27 30.83 0.60
C ALA A 428 15.33 30.73 1.83
N GLN A 429 14.95 31.87 2.42
CA GLN A 429 14.03 31.89 3.56
C GLN A 429 12.62 31.40 3.17
N ASN A 430 12.10 31.77 2.01
CA ASN A 430 10.80 31.29 1.52
C ASN A 430 10.77 29.74 1.41
N ILE A 431 11.86 29.13 0.95
CA ILE A 431 11.96 27.67 0.86
C ILE A 431 12.08 27.04 2.26
N LEU A 432 12.82 27.65 3.18
CA LEU A 432 12.91 27.20 4.57
C LEU A 432 11.53 27.20 5.24
N ASP A 433 10.76 28.28 5.12
CA ASP A 433 9.40 28.38 5.66
C ASP A 433 8.49 27.26 5.09
N GLN A 434 8.65 26.93 3.81
CA GLN A 434 7.93 25.84 3.16
C GLN A 434 8.36 24.46 3.68
N MET A 435 9.65 24.24 3.94
CA MET A 435 10.15 23.01 4.56
C MET A 435 9.61 22.85 5.99
N GLU A 436 9.58 23.94 6.78
CA GLU A 436 9.02 23.94 8.13
C GLU A 436 7.54 23.60 8.16
N SER A 437 6.77 24.04 7.16
CA SER A 437 5.35 23.71 7.02
C SER A 437 5.07 22.21 6.87
N LEU A 438 6.08 21.38 6.57
CA LEU A 438 5.96 19.93 6.44
C LEU A 438 6.03 19.18 7.78
N ARG A 439 6.41 19.86 8.88
CA ARG A 439 6.59 19.25 10.20
C ARG A 439 5.36 18.50 10.71
N ASP A 440 4.18 19.07 10.52
CA ASP A 440 2.92 18.48 10.98
C ASP A 440 2.47 17.30 10.11
N ARG A 441 3.07 17.12 8.93
CA ARG A 441 2.71 16.07 7.96
C ARG A 441 3.56 14.81 8.09
N LEU A 442 4.76 14.92 8.65
CA LEU A 442 5.71 13.83 8.89
C LEU A 442 5.74 13.48 10.38
N THR A 443 6.17 12.27 10.76
CA THR A 443 6.47 11.98 12.18
C THR A 443 7.68 12.79 12.65
N ASP A 444 7.79 13.05 13.96
CA ASP A 444 8.94 13.83 14.49
C ASP A 444 10.27 13.18 14.12
N GLU A 445 10.40 11.86 14.31
CA GLU A 445 11.60 11.11 13.92
C GLU A 445 11.94 11.26 12.43
N SER A 446 10.93 11.19 11.54
CA SER A 446 11.16 11.36 10.09
C SER A 446 11.58 12.77 9.74
N TYR A 447 10.91 13.77 10.31
CA TYR A 447 11.22 15.18 10.07
C TYR A 447 12.64 15.52 10.54
N ASP A 448 13.01 15.08 11.74
CA ASP A 448 14.34 15.31 12.31
C ASP A 448 15.43 14.61 11.49
N GLN A 449 15.22 13.37 11.05
CA GLN A 449 16.15 12.68 10.15
C GLN A 449 16.33 13.41 8.82
N LEU A 450 15.27 14.00 8.27
CA LEU A 450 15.33 14.77 7.03
C LEU A 450 16.05 16.10 7.23
N LEU A 451 15.76 16.83 8.31
CA LEU A 451 16.52 18.02 8.72
C LEU A 451 18.01 17.68 8.86
N ASP A 452 18.32 16.59 9.56
CA ASP A 452 19.68 16.16 9.83
C ASP A 452 20.48 15.88 8.56
N LYS A 453 19.82 15.25 7.60
CA LYS A 453 20.42 14.84 6.33
C LYS A 453 20.60 16.00 5.35
N HIS A 454 19.69 16.98 5.35
CA HIS A 454 19.59 17.97 4.28
C HIS A 454 19.96 19.39 4.67
N LEU A 455 19.81 19.77 5.94
CA LEU A 455 20.09 21.12 6.39
C LEU A 455 21.41 21.19 7.15
N PRO A 456 22.40 21.98 6.68
CA PRO A 456 23.61 22.27 7.44
C PRO A 456 23.30 22.81 8.83
N SER A 457 24.10 22.45 9.83
CA SER A 457 23.87 22.81 11.24
C SER A 457 23.82 24.32 11.51
N HIS A 458 24.39 25.16 10.65
CA HIS A 458 24.36 26.63 10.79
C HIS A 458 23.06 27.27 10.28
N LEU A 459 22.23 26.52 9.55
CA LEU A 459 20.90 26.93 9.06
C LEU A 459 19.77 26.33 9.90
N ARG A 460 20.09 25.48 10.87
CA ARG A 460 19.12 24.99 11.85
C ARG A 460 18.94 26.11 12.88
N GLU A 461 17.71 26.51 13.17
CA GLU A 461 17.45 27.45 14.25
C GLU A 461 18.21 26.99 15.51
N PRO A 462 18.85 27.89 16.27
CA PRO A 462 19.48 27.50 17.51
C PRO A 462 18.39 26.94 18.41
N GLU A 463 18.55 25.69 18.86
CA GLU A 463 17.76 25.15 19.95
C GLU A 463 17.76 26.20 21.06
N LEU A 464 16.58 26.76 21.34
CA LEU A 464 16.37 27.56 22.53
C LEU A 464 16.58 26.60 23.70
N GLU A 465 17.81 26.51 24.20
CA GLU A 465 18.13 25.99 25.52
C GLU A 465 17.26 26.75 26.53
N ASN A 466 16.16 26.12 26.95
CA ASN A 466 15.36 26.53 28.11
C ASN A 466 15.05 25.31 28.97
#